data_AF-A0A448MM87-F1
#
_entry.id   AF-A0A448MM87-F1
#
_cell.length_a   1.000
_cell.length_b   1.000
_cell.length_c   1.000
_cell.angle_alpha   90.00
_cell.angle_beta   90.00
_cell.angle_gamma   90.00
#
_symmetry.space_group_name_H-M   'P 1'
#
loop_
_entity.id
_entity.type
_entity.pdbx_description
1 polymer ?
#
loop_
_entity_poly.entity_id
_entity_poly.type
_entity_poly.pdbx_seq_one_letter_code
_entity_poly.pdbx_strand_id
1 'polypeptide(L)'
;MVHKKAETQGLQHKRISMTSDKVAQGVFISNRLDAETFDILFVAHMDTVFPLGTGKGVPFTRKDGRINALGVIDDKSGALLSFISLRNWIYQNTQSGFI
;
A
#
# COMPACT_ATOMS: atom_id res chain seq x y z
N MET A 1 7.95 -5.29 -2.51
CA MET A 1 7.11 -6.05 -1.55
C MET A 1 5.63 -5.81 -1.81
N VAL A 2 5.14 -4.56 -1.84
CA VAL A 2 3.71 -4.26 -2.12
C VAL A 2 3.28 -4.67 -3.54
N HIS A 3 4.06 -4.33 -4.58
CA HIS A 3 3.74 -4.73 -5.97
C HIS A 3 3.64 -6.24 -6.16
N LYS A 4 4.59 -7.02 -5.61
CA LYS A 4 4.53 -8.49 -5.64
C LYS A 4 3.24 -9.02 -5.00
N LYS A 5 2.78 -8.38 -3.93
CA LYS A 5 1.52 -8.76 -3.29
C LYS A 5 0.34 -8.41 -4.19
N ALA A 6 0.36 -7.28 -4.88
CA ALA A 6 -0.67 -6.90 -5.84
C ALA A 6 -0.84 -7.94 -6.96
N GLU A 7 0.27 -8.40 -7.55
CA GLU A 7 0.27 -9.44 -8.59
C GLU A 7 -0.45 -10.72 -8.12
N THR A 8 -0.16 -11.19 -6.90
CA THR A 8 -0.83 -12.37 -6.34
C THR A 8 -2.34 -12.21 -6.10
N GLN A 9 -2.87 -11.00 -6.25
CA GLN A 9 -4.29 -10.67 -6.07
C GLN A 9 -4.98 -10.33 -7.39
N GLY A 10 -4.33 -10.58 -8.54
CA GLY A 10 -4.88 -10.23 -9.86
C GLY A 10 -4.88 -8.73 -10.16
N LEU A 11 -4.21 -7.92 -9.32
CA LEU A 11 -4.01 -6.50 -9.56
C LEU A 11 -2.82 -6.27 -10.48
N GLN A 12 -2.99 -5.32 -11.39
CA GLN A 12 -1.91 -4.84 -12.25
C GLN A 12 -1.15 -3.71 -11.53
N HIS A 13 0.12 -3.53 -11.87
CA HIS A 13 0.92 -2.47 -11.28
C HIS A 13 1.98 -1.93 -12.25
N LYS A 14 2.40 -0.69 -12.03
CA LYS A 14 3.57 -0.10 -12.69
C LYS A 14 4.39 0.71 -11.69
N ARG A 15 5.68 0.83 -11.96
CA ARG A 15 6.54 1.74 -11.21
C ARG A 15 6.49 3.13 -11.84
N ILE A 16 6.47 4.15 -11.00
CA ILE A 16 6.51 5.54 -11.42
C ILE A 16 7.87 6.11 -11.03
N SER A 17 8.62 6.55 -12.02
CA SER A 17 9.87 7.28 -11.79
C SER A 17 9.57 8.61 -11.12
N MET A 18 10.34 8.94 -10.09
CA MET A 18 10.24 10.21 -9.39
C MET A 18 11.20 11.24 -10.00
N THR A 19 11.00 12.51 -9.67
CA THR A 19 11.77 13.64 -10.22
C THR A 19 13.19 13.75 -9.66
N SER A 20 13.51 13.00 -8.58
CA SER A 20 14.82 13.00 -7.95
C SER A 20 15.28 11.56 -7.67
N ASP A 21 16.59 11.36 -7.74
CA ASP A 21 17.33 10.17 -7.33
C ASP A 21 17.37 9.96 -5.80
N LYS A 22 16.97 10.97 -5.02
CA LYS A 22 16.92 10.91 -3.54
C LYS A 22 15.68 10.21 -3.00
N VAL A 23 14.70 9.90 -3.85
CA VAL A 23 13.46 9.24 -3.46
C VAL A 23 13.28 7.93 -4.23
N ALA A 24 12.71 6.94 -3.55
CA ALA A 24 12.39 5.67 -4.19
C ALA A 24 11.29 5.85 -5.24
N GLN A 25 11.24 4.95 -6.23
CA GLN A 25 10.15 4.92 -7.20
C GLN A 25 8.80 4.74 -6.52
N GLY A 26 7.80 5.46 -7.02
CA GLY A 26 6.41 5.24 -6.67
C GLY A 26 5.89 3.93 -7.24
N VAL A 27 4.81 3.41 -6.66
CA VAL A 27 4.10 2.23 -7.17
C VAL A 27 2.66 2.61 -7.42
N PHE A 28 2.20 2.41 -8.65
CA PHE A 28 0.81 2.56 -9.03
C PHE A 28 0.19 1.18 -9.22
N ILE A 29 -0.92 0.92 -8.55
CA ILE A 29 -1.62 -0.37 -8.55
C ILE A 29 -3.06 -0.10 -8.99
N SER A 30 -3.55 -0.93 -9.91
CA SER A 30 -4.90 -0.81 -10.45
C SER A 30 -5.48 -2.18 -10.76
N ASN A 31 -6.80 -2.32 -10.71
CA ASN A 31 -7.49 -3.45 -11.32
C ASN A 31 -7.39 -3.42 -12.85
N ARG A 32 -7.23 -2.23 -13.46
CA ARG A 32 -7.05 -2.03 -14.90
C ARG A 32 -6.11 -0.85 -15.17
N LEU A 33 -4.89 -1.09 -15.64
CA LEU A 33 -3.88 -0.02 -15.86
C LEU A 33 -4.18 0.88 -17.06
N ASP A 34 -4.92 0.37 -18.03
CA ASP A 34 -5.35 1.03 -19.26
C ASP A 34 -6.70 1.77 -19.10
N ALA A 35 -7.26 1.83 -17.89
CA ALA A 35 -8.48 2.60 -17.65
C ALA A 35 -8.25 4.10 -17.90
N GLU A 36 -9.16 4.73 -18.65
CA GLU A 36 -9.15 6.17 -18.89
C GLU A 36 -9.66 6.97 -17.67
N THR A 37 -10.53 6.36 -16.87
CA THR A 37 -11.14 6.96 -15.67
C THR A 37 -11.07 6.01 -14.48
N PHE A 38 -10.99 6.59 -13.28
CA PHE A 38 -11.01 5.86 -12.01
C PHE A 38 -12.06 6.47 -11.10
N ASP A 39 -12.94 5.65 -10.54
CA ASP A 39 -13.96 6.11 -9.58
C ASP A 39 -13.35 6.42 -8.21
N ILE A 40 -12.33 5.66 -7.81
CA ILE A 40 -11.68 5.75 -6.51
C ILE A 40 -10.16 5.69 -6.67
N LEU A 41 -9.47 6.63 -6.04
CA LEU A 41 -8.02 6.64 -5.93
C LEU A 41 -7.60 6.61 -4.45
N PHE A 42 -6.84 5.59 -4.07
CA PHE A 42 -6.14 5.57 -2.79
C PHE A 42 -4.72 6.10 -2.96
N VAL A 43 -4.32 7.02 -2.10
CA VAL A 43 -2.96 7.56 -2.04
C VAL A 43 -2.40 7.26 -0.68
N ALA A 44 -1.18 6.73 -0.66
CA ALA A 44 -0.46 6.39 0.55
C ALA A 44 1.04 6.61 0.35
N HIS A 45 1.76 6.90 1.43
CA HIS A 45 3.21 7.08 1.38
C HIS A 45 3.95 5.98 2.15
N MET A 46 5.20 5.73 1.73
CA MET A 46 6.00 4.63 2.25
C MET A 46 7.25 5.09 2.97
N ASP A 47 7.58 6.37 2.91
CA ASP A 47 8.56 6.96 3.78
C ASP A 47 8.00 7.13 5.20
N THR A 48 8.86 7.55 6.10
CA THR A 48 8.48 7.97 7.44
C THR A 48 9.41 9.11 7.82
N VAL A 49 8.99 9.96 8.74
CA VAL A 49 9.82 11.06 9.23
C VAL A 49 11.02 10.60 10.08
N PHE A 50 11.10 9.31 10.43
CA PHE A 50 12.13 8.79 11.31
C PHE A 50 13.47 8.57 10.59
N PRO A 51 14.60 8.98 11.21
CA PRO A 51 15.91 8.72 10.67
C PRO A 51 16.22 7.23 10.46
N LEU A 52 17.17 6.98 9.56
CA LEU A 52 17.73 5.64 9.37
C LEU A 52 18.30 5.09 10.68
N GLY A 53 17.94 3.86 11.02
CA GLY A 53 18.42 3.16 12.22
C GLY A 53 17.53 3.32 13.46
N THR A 54 16.60 4.27 13.51
CA THR A 54 15.69 4.48 14.66
C THR A 54 14.88 3.21 14.99
N GLY A 55 14.53 2.40 13.99
CA GLY A 55 13.80 1.14 14.19
C GLY A 55 14.48 0.13 15.11
N LYS A 56 15.81 0.20 15.30
CA LYS A 56 16.52 -0.69 16.24
C LYS A 56 16.13 -0.44 17.70
N GLY A 57 15.75 0.79 18.04
CA GLY A 57 15.35 1.20 19.40
C GLY A 57 13.84 1.15 19.64
N VAL A 58 13.03 0.93 18.60
CA VAL A 58 11.57 0.91 18.68
C VAL A 58 11.07 -0.41 18.09
N PRO A 59 11.08 -1.50 18.88
CA PRO A 59 10.60 -2.78 18.40
C PRO A 59 9.12 -2.71 18.07
N PHE A 60 8.71 -3.48 17.06
CA PHE A 60 7.30 -3.72 16.80
C PHE A 60 6.70 -4.48 17.99
N THR A 61 5.70 -3.90 18.65
CA THR A 61 5.00 -4.56 19.76
C THR A 61 3.49 -4.50 19.60
N ARG A 62 2.81 -5.48 20.18
CA ARG A 62 1.35 -5.51 20.34
C ARG A 62 1.06 -5.65 21.82
N LYS A 63 0.42 -4.64 22.41
CA LYS A 63 0.11 -4.63 23.84
C LYS A 63 -1.18 -3.86 24.08
N ASP A 64 -2.06 -4.41 24.91
CA ASP A 64 -3.32 -3.79 25.34
C ASP A 64 -4.17 -3.26 24.16
N GLY A 65 -4.27 -4.07 23.10
CA GLY A 65 -5.02 -3.71 21.88
C GLY A 65 -4.35 -2.66 20.99
N ARG A 66 -3.11 -2.24 21.30
CA ARG A 66 -2.36 -1.24 20.53
C ARG A 66 -1.16 -1.87 19.83
N ILE A 67 -0.84 -1.33 18.66
CA ILE A 67 0.39 -1.64 17.93
C ILE A 67 1.34 -0.46 18.10
N ASN A 68 2.55 -0.71 18.59
CA ASN A 68 3.62 0.28 18.61
C ASN A 68 4.65 -0.08 17.54
N ALA A 69 4.79 0.77 16.52
CA ALA A 69 5.84 0.68 15.52
C ALA A 69 5.99 2.02 14.80
N LEU A 70 7.19 2.29 14.29
CA LEU A 70 7.46 3.50 13.53
C LEU A 70 6.63 3.54 12.26
N GLY A 71 5.91 4.65 12.08
CA GLY A 71 5.01 4.88 10.95
C GLY A 71 3.77 4.00 10.95
N VAL A 72 3.44 3.32 12.05
CA VAL A 72 2.27 2.43 12.11
C VAL A 72 0.99 3.18 11.75
N ILE A 73 0.79 4.39 12.25
CA ILE A 73 -0.35 5.24 11.90
C ILE A 73 -0.05 6.04 10.63
N ASP A 74 1.14 6.62 10.53
CA ASP A 74 1.57 7.50 9.43
C ASP A 74 2.74 6.88 8.64
N ASP A 75 2.52 6.14 7.55
CA ASP A 75 1.21 5.80 6.93
C ASP A 75 1.10 4.30 6.63
N LYS A 76 1.77 3.45 7.41
CA LYS A 76 1.80 2.01 7.13
C LYS A 76 0.43 1.35 7.24
N SER A 77 -0.37 1.74 8.24
CA SER A 77 -1.73 1.20 8.39
C SER A 77 -2.68 1.73 7.33
N GLY A 78 -2.58 3.01 6.93
CA GLY A 78 -3.42 3.58 5.88
C GLY A 78 -3.13 2.94 4.51
N ALA A 79 -1.84 2.78 4.17
CA ALA A 79 -1.41 2.04 2.99
C ALA A 79 -1.95 0.60 2.97
N LEU A 80 -1.83 -0.11 4.10
CA LEU A 80 -2.29 -1.49 4.22
C LEU A 80 -3.81 -1.61 4.14
N LEU A 81 -4.54 -0.73 4.82
CA LEU A 81 -6.00 -0.70 4.81
C LEU A 81 -6.53 -0.46 3.39
N SER A 82 -5.95 0.50 2.68
CA SER A 82 -6.33 0.80 1.30
C SER A 82 -6.12 -0.41 0.38
N PHE A 83 -4.97 -1.06 0.49
CA PHE A 83 -4.65 -2.25 -0.29
C PHE A 83 -5.60 -3.42 0.00
N ILE A 84 -5.88 -3.70 1.29
CA ILE A 84 -6.79 -4.78 1.68
C ILE A 84 -8.23 -4.48 1.27
N SER A 85 -8.66 -3.22 1.33
CA SER A 85 -10.01 -2.81 0.91
C SER A 85 -10.23 -3.06 -0.57
N LEU A 86 -9.29 -2.61 -1.42
CA LEU A 86 -9.34 -2.88 -2.85
C LEU A 86 -9.33 -4.39 -3.15
N ARG A 87 -8.44 -5.14 -2.50
CA ARG A 87 -8.37 -6.59 -2.65
C ARG A 87 -9.69 -7.28 -2.29
N ASN A 88 -10.27 -6.93 -1.14
CA ASN A 88 -11.50 -7.56 -0.67
C ASN A 88 -12.68 -7.21 -1.59
N TRP A 89 -12.73 -5.97 -2.09
CA TRP A 89 -13.73 -5.58 -3.08
C TRP A 89 -13.61 -6.41 -4.36
N ILE A 90 -12.40 -6.56 -4.92
CA ILE A 90 -12.18 -7.40 -6.11
C ILE A 90 -12.57 -8.85 -5.84
N TYR A 91 -12.15 -9.42 -4.70
CA TYR A 91 -12.47 -10.80 -4.34
C TYR A 91 -13.99 -11.03 -4.24
N GLN A 92 -14.74 -10.10 -3.62
CA GLN A 92 -16.19 -10.23 -3.51
C GLN A 92 -16.88 -10.11 -4.87
N ASN A 93 -16.46 -9.15 -5.70
CA ASN A 93 -17.11 -8.89 -6.99
C ASN A 93 -16.75 -9.93 -8.06
N THR A 94 -15.57 -10.57 -7.97
CA THR A 94 -15.21 -11.70 -8.85
C THR A 94 -16.00 -12.96 -8.50
N GLN A 95 -16.28 -13.22 -7.22
CA GLN A 95 -17.11 -14.37 -6.81
C GLN A 95 -18.59 -14.19 -7.12
N SER A 96 -19.08 -12.94 -7.18
CA SER A 96 -20.46 -12.63 -7.53
C SER A 96 -20.71 -12.44 -9.03
N GLY A 97 -19.70 -12.61 -9.89
CA GLY A 97 -19.82 -12.47 -11.35
C GLY A 97 -20.08 -11.04 -11.83
N PHE A 98 -19.66 -10.03 -11.06
CA PHE A 98 -19.93 -8.62 -11.34
C PHE A 98 -18.81 -7.92 -12.15
N ILE A 99 -17.68 -8.61 -12.33
CA ILE A 99 -16.48 -8.19 -13.07
C ILE A 99 -15.93 -9.35 -13.89
#